data_AF-A0A3L9XWL6-F1
#
_entry.id   AF-A0A3L9XWL6-F1
#
_cell.length_a   1.000
_cell.length_b   1.000
_cell.length_c   1.000
_cell.angle_alpha   90.00
_cell.angle_beta   90.00
_cell.angle_gamma   90.00
#
_symmetry.space_group_name_H-M   'P 1'
#
loop_
_entity.id
_entity.type
_entity.pdbx_description
1 polymer ?
#
loop_
_entity_poly.entity_id
_entity_poly.type
_entity_poly.pdbx_seq_one_letter_code
_entity_poly.pdbx_strand_id
1 'polypeptide(L)'
;MPQPMTVSDATVLDAARQVLADKGAAFTLSDVAGRLCLSRAKLIQRFGEHDAILRKMARCQVDATTSWQGGTLALSRRDRRKHWLRGQILR
;
A
#
# COMPACT_ATOMS: atom_id res chain seq x y z
N MET A 1 5.13 15.10 -21.97
CA MET A 1 5.79 14.17 -21.03
C MET A 1 5.46 14.61 -19.61
N PRO A 2 4.88 13.75 -18.74
CA PRO A 2 4.65 14.13 -17.34
C PRO A 2 6.00 14.41 -16.67
N GLN A 3 6.13 15.57 -16.03
CA GLN A 3 7.36 15.90 -15.30
C GLN A 3 7.52 14.96 -14.09
N PRO A 4 8.72 14.40 -13.86
CA PRO A 4 8.98 13.63 -12.65
C PRO A 4 8.76 14.52 -11.42
N MET A 5 7.89 14.11 -10.50
CA MET A 5 7.80 14.79 -9.21
C MET A 5 8.95 14.31 -8.34
N THR A 6 9.51 15.24 -7.56
CA THR A 6 10.48 14.97 -6.50
C THR A 6 9.93 14.01 -5.43
N VAL A 7 8.60 13.93 -5.31
CA VAL A 7 7.90 13.07 -4.35
C VAL A 7 7.47 11.76 -5.01
N SER A 8 7.77 10.64 -4.33
CA SER A 8 7.42 9.29 -4.80
C SER A 8 5.91 9.00 -4.65
N ASP A 9 5.41 8.01 -5.41
CA ASP A 9 4.01 7.57 -5.27
C ASP A 9 3.70 7.10 -3.86
N ALA A 10 4.62 6.34 -3.27
CA ALA A 10 4.46 5.80 -1.92
C ALA A 10 4.33 6.93 -0.89
N THR A 11 5.14 7.98 -1.01
CA THR A 11 5.06 9.16 -0.13
C THR A 11 3.73 9.88 -0.27
N VAL A 12 3.19 10.00 -1.49
CA VAL A 12 1.86 10.60 -1.70
C VAL A 12 0.75 9.76 -1.07
N LEU A 13 0.80 8.44 -1.25
CA LEU A 13 -0.20 7.52 -0.70
C LEU A 13 -0.13 7.45 0.84
N ASP A 14 1.05 7.61 1.42
CA ASP A 14 1.21 7.69 2.88
C ASP A 14 0.62 8.99 3.44
N ALA A 15 0.94 10.13 2.82
CA ALA A 15 0.32 11.40 3.20
C ALA A 15 -1.21 11.36 3.05
N ALA A 16 -1.74 10.78 1.98
CA ALA A 16 -3.18 10.61 1.78
C ALA A 16 -3.82 9.74 2.87
N ARG A 17 -3.16 8.66 3.31
CA ARG A 17 -3.62 7.85 4.46
C ARG A 17 -3.66 8.65 5.76
N GLN A 18 -2.63 9.44 6.02
CA GLN A 18 -2.61 10.29 7.22
C GLN A 18 -3.75 11.31 7.17
N VAL A 19 -4.01 11.93 6.01
CA VAL A 19 -5.13 12.90 5.87
C VAL A 19 -6.47 12.19 6.07
N LEU A 20 -6.63 11.00 5.50
CA LEU A 20 -7.82 10.17 5.69
C LEU A 20 -8.01 9.80 7.18
N ALA A 21 -6.93 9.49 7.90
CA ALA A 21 -6.99 9.21 9.33
C ALA A 21 -7.43 10.44 10.15
N ASP A 22 -6.97 11.64 9.77
CA ASP A 22 -7.26 12.87 10.50
C ASP A 22 -8.64 13.45 10.17
N LYS A 23 -9.06 13.41 8.91
CA LYS A 23 -10.26 14.09 8.40
C LYS A 23 -11.41 13.15 8.02
N GLY A 24 -11.17 11.85 8.04
CA GLY A 24 -12.12 10.85 7.58
C GLY A 24 -12.42 10.98 6.08
N ALA A 25 -13.57 10.45 5.66
CA ALA A 25 -13.96 10.35 4.25
C ALA A 25 -14.16 11.70 3.53
N ALA A 26 -14.18 12.82 4.27
CA ALA A 26 -14.39 14.16 3.71
C ALA A 26 -13.08 14.82 3.20
N PHE A 27 -11.95 14.13 3.25
CA PHE A 27 -10.69 14.73 2.78
C PHE A 27 -10.69 15.03 1.28
N THR A 28 -9.84 15.98 0.88
CA THR A 28 -9.72 16.43 -0.50
C THR A 28 -8.29 16.25 -1.03
N LEU A 29 -8.14 16.29 -2.37
CA LEU A 29 -6.81 16.36 -2.98
C LEU A 29 -6.01 17.59 -2.56
N SER A 30 -6.68 18.69 -2.19
CA SER A 30 -6.03 19.89 -1.67
C SER A 30 -5.40 19.66 -0.30
N ASP A 31 -6.04 18.84 0.55
CA ASP A 31 -5.48 18.49 1.87
C ASP A 31 -4.19 17.68 1.74
N VAL A 32 -4.20 16.70 0.82
CA VAL A 32 -3.01 15.90 0.52
C VAL A 32 -1.90 16.76 -0.09
N ALA A 33 -2.26 17.66 -1.01
CA ALA A 33 -1.32 18.58 -1.64
C ALA A 33 -0.69 19.53 -0.61
N GLY A 34 -1.49 20.04 0.34
CA GLY A 34 -1.04 20.90 1.43
C GLY A 34 -0.02 20.22 2.33
N ARG A 35 -0.20 18.93 2.64
CA ARG A 35 0.76 18.15 3.43
C ARG A 35 2.13 17.96 2.75
N LEU A 36 2.18 18.00 1.42
CA LEU A 36 3.38 17.70 0.64
C LEU A 36 4.00 18.94 -0.02
N CYS A 37 3.48 20.14 0.25
CA CYS A 37 3.84 21.37 -0.44
C CYS A 37 3.75 21.25 -1.96
N LEU A 38 2.73 20.53 -2.45
CA LEU A 38 2.47 20.31 -3.87
C LEU A 38 1.26 21.13 -4.32
N SER A 39 1.11 21.32 -5.63
CA SER A 39 -0.15 21.79 -6.18
C SER A 39 -1.13 20.63 -6.37
N ARG A 40 -2.43 20.90 -6.17
CA ARG A 40 -3.52 19.96 -6.48
C ARG A 40 -3.44 19.46 -7.93
N ALA A 41 -3.12 20.35 -8.87
CA ALA A 41 -2.97 20.00 -10.29
C ALA A 41 -1.88 18.93 -10.51
N LYS A 42 -0.79 18.95 -9.73
CA LYS A 42 0.28 17.94 -9.83
C LYS A 42 -0.19 16.56 -9.37
N LEU A 43 -1.05 16.50 -8.35
CA LEU A 43 -1.69 15.24 -7.94
C LEU A 43 -2.67 14.74 -9.00
N ILE A 44 -3.49 15.62 -9.59
CA ILE A 44 -4.43 15.24 -10.66
C ILE A 44 -3.70 14.69 -11.89
N GLN A 45 -2.62 15.34 -12.32
CA GLN A 45 -1.84 14.86 -13.47
C GLN A 45 -1.23 13.47 -13.27
N ARG A 46 -0.92 13.09 -12.02
CA ARG A 46 -0.23 11.84 -11.71
C ARG A 46 -1.15 10.71 -11.27
N PHE A 47 -2.16 11.02 -10.48
CA PHE A 47 -3.06 10.04 -9.89
C PHE A 47 -4.47 10.11 -10.48
N GLY A 48 -4.84 11.21 -11.12
CA GLY A 48 -6.21 11.48 -11.55
C GLY A 48 -7.05 12.09 -10.42
N GLU A 49 -8.35 11.84 -10.48
CA GLU A 49 -9.32 12.35 -9.52
C GLU A 49 -9.20 11.68 -8.14
N HIS A 50 -9.90 12.24 -7.16
CA HIS A 50 -9.94 11.79 -5.76
C HIS A 50 -10.08 10.25 -5.61
N ASP A 51 -11.05 9.67 -6.33
CA ASP A 51 -11.31 8.23 -6.25
C ASP A 51 -10.16 7.36 -6.76
N ALA A 52 -9.33 7.89 -7.66
CA ALA A 52 -8.18 7.16 -8.15
C ALA A 52 -7.08 7.02 -7.07
N ILE A 53 -6.90 8.05 -6.23
CA ILE A 53 -6.05 7.95 -5.03
C ILE A 53 -6.62 6.92 -4.05
N LEU A 54 -7.94 6.96 -3.77
CA LEU A 54 -8.59 5.99 -2.89
C LEU A 54 -8.40 4.55 -3.37
N ARG A 55 -8.66 4.29 -4.66
CA ARG A 55 -8.47 2.96 -5.26
C ARG A 55 -7.02 2.51 -5.16
N LYS A 56 -6.05 3.39 -5.41
CA LYS A 56 -4.63 3.04 -5.33
C LYS A 56 -4.19 2.74 -3.89
N MET A 57 -4.70 3.50 -2.90
CA MET A 57 -4.47 3.19 -1.48
C MET A 57 -5.04 1.82 -1.08
N ALA A 58 -6.28 1.51 -1.49
CA ALA A 58 -6.91 0.22 -1.23
C ALA A 58 -6.12 -0.93 -1.89
N ARG A 59 -5.70 -0.75 -3.15
CA ARG A 59 -4.87 -1.72 -3.87
C ARG A 59 -3.57 -2.01 -3.13
N CYS A 60 -2.85 -0.96 -2.69
CA CYS A 60 -1.62 -1.10 -1.92
C CYS A 60 -1.84 -1.83 -0.58
N GLN A 61 -2.99 -1.64 0.08
CA GLN A 61 -3.34 -2.39 1.30
C GLN A 61 -3.55 -3.88 1.03
N VAL A 62 -4.30 -4.19 -0.02
CA VAL A 62 -4.54 -5.58 -0.44
C VAL A 62 -3.23 -6.27 -0.83
N ASP A 63 -2.35 -5.56 -1.55
CA ASP A 63 -1.04 -6.08 -1.94
C ASP A 63 -0.14 -6.38 -0.75
N ALA A 64 -0.07 -5.45 0.21
CA ALA A 64 0.67 -5.63 1.46
C ALA A 64 0.13 -6.80 2.29
N THR A 65 -1.19 -6.96 2.34
CA THR A 65 -1.84 -8.05 3.06
C THR A 65 -1.58 -9.40 2.39
N THR A 66 -1.66 -9.43 1.06
CA THR A 66 -1.46 -10.66 0.26
C THR A 66 0.01 -11.10 0.33
N SER A 67 0.96 -10.17 0.29
CA SER A 67 2.38 -10.49 0.42
C SER A 67 2.71 -11.04 1.81
N TRP A 68 2.13 -10.45 2.87
CA TRP A 68 2.24 -10.97 4.24
C TRP A 68 1.67 -12.39 4.36
N GLN A 69 0.47 -12.64 3.81
CA GLN A 69 -0.14 -13.98 3.80
C GLN A 69 0.69 -15.00 3.02
N GLY A 70 1.25 -14.62 1.87
CA GLY A 70 2.12 -15.48 1.07
C GLY A 70 3.37 -15.94 1.84
N GLY A 71 3.97 -15.04 2.63
CA GLY A 71 5.07 -15.36 3.54
C GLY A 71 4.67 -16.33 4.65
N THR A 72 3.54 -16.07 5.30
CA THR A 72 3.01 -16.94 6.38
C THR A 72 2.64 -18.34 5.87
N LEU A 73 2.01 -18.44 4.69
CA LEU A 73 1.67 -19.72 4.07
C LEU A 73 2.93 -20.50 3.64
N ALA A 74 3.99 -19.81 3.20
CA ALA A 74 5.26 -20.45 2.87
C ALA A 74 5.95 -21.05 4.11
N LEU A 75 5.89 -20.36 5.25
CA LEU A 75 6.41 -20.87 6.53
C LEU A 75 5.63 -22.09 7.04
N SER A 76 4.30 -22.04 7.01
CA SER A 76 3.43 -23.18 7.39
C SER A 76 3.68 -24.43 6.54
N ARG A 77 3.92 -24.27 5.22
CA ARG A 77 4.23 -25.39 4.32
C ARG A 77 5.60 -26.02 4.58
N ARG A 78 6.62 -25.24 4.95
CA ARG A 78 7.95 -25.76 5.31
C ARG A 78 7.92 -26.53 6.63
N ASP A 79 7.11 -26.07 7.58
CA ASP A 79 7.02 -26.69 8.91
C ASP A 79 6.37 -28.08 8.85
N ARG A 80 5.30 -28.24 8.06
CA ARG A 80 4.67 -29.56 7.84
C ARG A 80 5.60 -30.59 7.19
N ARG A 81 6.51 -30.18 6.30
CA ARG A 81 7.50 -31.12 5.72
C ARG A 81 8.52 -31.61 6.74
N LYS A 82 8.95 -30.75 7.68
CA LYS A 82 9.90 -31.12 8.73
C LYS A 82 9.29 -32.13 9.71
N HIS A 83 8.01 -31.97 10.04
CA HIS A 83 7.29 -32.93 10.89
C HIS A 83 7.12 -34.31 10.22
N TRP A 84 6.88 -34.36 8.91
CA TRP A 84 6.75 -35.62 8.17
C TRP A 84 8.08 -36.39 8.08
N LEU A 85 9.20 -35.69 7.85
CA LEU A 85 10.54 -36.30 7.80
C LEU A 85 11.04 -36.80 9.17
N ARG A 86 10.63 -36.18 10.28
CA ARG A 86 10.97 -36.64 11.63
C ARG A 86 10.21 -37.91 12.06
N GLY A 87 9.06 -38.20 11.43
CA GLY A 87 8.30 -39.44 11.67
C GLY A 87 8.80 -40.66 10.89
N GLN A 88 9.67 -40.47 9.89
CA GLN A 88 10.20 -41.57 9.05
C GLN A 88 11.56 -42.12 9.50
N ILE A 89 12.28 -41.42 10.37
CA ILE A 89 13.63 -41.81 10.83
C ILE A 89 13.56 -42.67 12.13
N LEU A 90 12.38 -42.84 12.72
CA LEU A 90 12.14 -43.59 13.96
C LEU A 90 11.40 -44.93 13.72
N ARG A 91 11.64 -45.59 12.59
CA ARG A 91 11.08 -46.92 12.30
C ARG A 91 12.17 -47.92 11.91
#